data_AF-A0A4D4KRE8-F1
#
_entry.id   AF-A0A4D4KRE8-F1
#
_cell.length_a   1.000
_cell.length_b   1.000
_cell.length_c   1.000
_cell.angle_alpha   90.00
_cell.angle_beta   90.00
_cell.angle_gamma   90.00
#
_symmetry.space_group_name_H-M   'P 1'
#
loop_
_entity.id
_entity.type
_entity.pdbx_description
1 polymer ?
#
loop_
_entity_poly.entity_id
_entity_poly.type
_entity_poly.pdbx_seq_one_letter_code
_entity_poly.pdbx_strand_id
1 'polypeptide(L)'
;MVDGEPVVSPEATLEGLPMLMSVVDIHTIGAGGGSIAWIEAGGLRVGPQSAGADPGPACYGRGGTQPTVTDANLVLGRVDAEWFAGGHMTLDLGRAKTAVAGLGEQLGLDVVQTAEGICDVANAKMAQAIRTITVSRGIEPREFALVAFGGAGPMHAVFLAEELGISDVIVPRFPGAFSAWGMLQTEIRKDFSEPYFFVDEDLDRADMAAQFAHLEQEGLTGLAGEGVPEGSRRTTHAVDIRYAAQEYTLTVPVLRADEPLGEDFLEVVARRFAEMHESRYGHANLGAPIEFVTLRTTAFGDLGRAETERIDARATEELPHETRSVVFERAERETLLVRRDDLAPGHTFDGPAIVLESTATTVVPPGHQVTADEIGSLVVRSKEQ
;
A
#
# COMPACT_ATOMS: atom_id res chain seq x y z
N MET A 1 6.00 2.30 4.04
CA MET A 1 7.12 1.69 4.77
C MET A 1 8.22 2.72 4.83
N VAL A 2 8.80 2.98 5.99
CA VAL A 2 9.97 3.85 6.18
C VAL A 2 10.96 3.06 7.01
N ASP A 3 12.23 3.01 6.59
CA ASP A 3 13.29 2.24 7.26
C ASP A 3 12.96 0.75 7.51
N GLY A 4 12.20 0.14 6.60
CA GLY A 4 11.80 -1.27 6.68
C GLY A 4 10.58 -1.55 7.56
N GLU A 5 10.00 -0.54 8.20
CA GLU A 5 8.86 -0.70 9.12
C GLU A 5 7.57 -0.03 8.58
N PRO A 6 6.39 -0.61 8.87
CA PRO A 6 5.13 0.05 8.57
C PRO A 6 4.92 1.21 9.55
N VAL A 7 4.40 2.33 9.05
CA VAL A 7 3.97 3.41 9.92
C VAL A 7 2.66 2.98 10.60
N VAL A 8 2.64 3.05 11.93
CA VAL A 8 1.48 2.70 12.76
C VAL A 8 0.98 3.98 13.43
N SER A 9 -0.33 4.20 13.40
CA SER A 9 -0.99 5.27 14.14
C SER A 9 -1.70 4.69 15.38
N PRO A 10 -1.61 5.34 16.56
CA PRO A 10 -2.30 4.89 17.78
C PRO A 10 -3.81 5.10 17.73
N GLU A 11 -4.28 5.92 16.78
CA GLU A 11 -5.69 6.18 16.51
C GLU A 11 -5.97 6.13 15.00
N ALA A 12 -7.20 5.76 14.66
CA ALA A 12 -7.69 5.76 13.29
C ALA A 12 -9.04 6.49 13.21
N THR A 13 -9.44 6.85 12.00
CA THR A 13 -10.83 7.24 11.72
C THR A 13 -11.39 6.29 10.66
N LEU A 14 -12.50 5.62 10.97
CA LEU A 14 -13.23 4.77 10.03
C LEU A 14 -14.61 5.35 9.80
N GLU A 15 -14.91 5.73 8.55
CA GLU A 15 -16.18 6.38 8.17
C GLU A 15 -16.55 7.60 9.04
N GLY A 16 -15.55 8.35 9.49
CA GLY A 16 -15.73 9.52 10.37
C GLY A 16 -15.86 9.19 11.86
N LEU A 17 -15.77 7.90 12.23
CA LEU A 17 -15.78 7.46 13.62
C LEU A 17 -14.34 7.27 14.12
N PRO A 18 -13.95 7.90 15.25
CA PRO A 18 -12.64 7.69 15.83
C PRO A 18 -12.53 6.29 16.42
N MET A 19 -11.38 5.64 16.18
CA MET A 19 -11.03 4.33 16.70
C MET A 19 -9.72 4.44 17.50
N LEU A 20 -9.77 4.10 18.78
CA LEU A 20 -8.63 4.11 19.69
C LEU A 20 -7.92 2.75 19.69
N MET A 21 -7.38 2.37 18.53
CA MET A 21 -6.57 1.16 18.40
C MET A 21 -5.42 1.41 17.43
N SER A 22 -4.30 0.74 17.67
CA SER A 22 -3.15 0.79 16.79
C SER A 22 -3.50 0.21 15.41
N VAL A 23 -3.37 1.02 14.37
CA VAL A 23 -3.60 0.60 12.99
C VAL A 23 -2.40 0.88 12.12
N VAL A 24 -2.18 0.04 11.12
CA VAL A 24 -1.30 0.40 10.00
C VAL A 24 -1.92 1.60 9.30
N ASP A 25 -1.09 2.60 9.05
CA ASP A 25 -1.52 3.88 8.52
C ASP A 25 -1.82 3.79 7.03
N ILE A 26 -3.08 3.45 6.73
CA ILE A 26 -3.58 3.22 5.38
C ILE A 26 -4.52 4.35 5.00
N HIS A 27 -4.26 4.95 3.84
CA HIS A 27 -5.10 6.00 3.27
C HIS A 27 -5.81 5.45 2.04
N THR A 28 -7.14 5.52 2.05
CA THR A 28 -7.96 5.06 0.91
C THR A 28 -8.16 6.21 -0.06
N ILE A 29 -7.75 6.02 -1.32
CA ILE A 29 -7.93 6.98 -2.39
C ILE A 29 -9.05 6.48 -3.31
N GLY A 30 -10.09 7.30 -3.49
CA GLY A 30 -11.23 6.98 -4.37
C GLY A 30 -10.90 7.11 -5.85
N ALA A 31 -9.99 6.27 -6.35
CA ALA A 31 -9.60 6.14 -7.75
C ALA A 31 -9.13 4.70 -8.02
N GLY A 32 -9.94 3.93 -8.74
CA GLY A 32 -9.63 2.56 -9.16
C GLY A 32 -10.30 2.24 -10.49
N GLY A 33 -10.16 1.00 -10.97
CA GLY A 33 -10.68 0.58 -12.28
C GLY A 33 -12.18 0.87 -12.48
N GLY A 34 -12.98 0.69 -11.44
CA GLY A 34 -14.42 0.98 -11.47
C GLY A 34 -14.79 2.44 -11.23
N SER A 35 -13.85 3.37 -11.05
CA SER A 35 -14.18 4.78 -10.82
C SER A 35 -14.86 5.38 -12.05
N ILE A 36 -16.00 6.03 -11.83
CA ILE A 36 -16.84 6.58 -12.90
C ILE A 36 -16.27 7.94 -13.35
N ALA A 37 -16.18 8.13 -14.66
CA ALA A 37 -15.86 9.40 -15.28
C ALA A 37 -17.14 10.22 -15.54
N TRP A 38 -17.09 11.52 -15.27
CA TRP A 38 -18.23 12.42 -15.39
C TRP A 38 -17.78 13.87 -15.63
N ILE A 39 -18.73 14.75 -15.96
CA ILE A 39 -18.45 16.16 -16.27
C ILE A 39 -18.95 17.05 -15.14
N GLU A 40 -18.10 17.96 -14.71
CA GLU A 40 -18.43 19.01 -13.75
C GLU A 40 -17.94 20.35 -14.27
N ALA A 41 -18.84 21.34 -14.36
CA ALA A 41 -18.48 22.70 -14.79
C ALA A 41 -17.65 22.75 -16.10
N GLY A 42 -17.90 21.83 -17.04
CA GLY A 42 -17.19 21.72 -18.31
C GLY A 42 -15.83 21.01 -18.26
N GLY A 43 -15.43 20.49 -17.09
CA GLY A 43 -14.21 19.71 -16.90
C GLY A 43 -14.48 18.22 -16.67
N LEU A 44 -13.52 17.38 -17.05
CA LEU A 44 -13.54 15.95 -16.80
C LEU A 44 -13.19 15.63 -15.33
N ARG A 45 -13.98 14.79 -14.69
CA ARG A 45 -13.79 14.28 -13.33
C ARG A 45 -13.79 12.76 -13.32
N VAL A 46 -13.08 12.16 -12.37
CA VAL A 46 -13.05 10.70 -12.14
C VAL A 46 -13.22 10.39 -10.65
N GLY A 47 -14.22 9.54 -10.36
CA GLY A 47 -14.66 9.26 -9.00
C GLY A 47 -15.27 10.47 -8.29
N PRO A 48 -15.52 10.39 -6.96
CA PRO A 48 -15.27 9.24 -6.10
C PRO A 48 -16.25 8.09 -6.32
N GLN A 49 -17.35 8.30 -7.06
CA GLN A 49 -18.31 7.24 -7.37
C GLN A 49 -17.64 6.08 -8.12
N SER A 50 -18.08 4.86 -7.82
CA SER A 50 -17.61 3.65 -8.46
C SER A 50 -18.78 2.83 -8.99
N ALA A 51 -18.59 2.20 -10.14
CA ALA A 51 -19.50 1.21 -10.71
C ALA A 51 -19.41 -0.16 -9.99
N GLY A 52 -18.43 -0.34 -9.09
CA GLY A 52 -18.18 -1.60 -8.39
C GLY A 52 -17.85 -2.74 -9.36
N ALA A 53 -18.24 -3.96 -8.97
CA ALA A 53 -18.14 -5.16 -9.82
C ALA A 53 -19.50 -5.58 -10.43
N ASP A 54 -20.59 -5.05 -9.88
CA ASP A 54 -21.97 -5.27 -10.33
C ASP A 54 -22.76 -3.95 -10.13
N PRO A 55 -23.22 -3.29 -11.21
CA PRO A 55 -23.15 -3.74 -12.61
C PRO A 55 -21.74 -3.62 -13.22
N GLY A 56 -20.82 -2.92 -12.55
CA GLY A 56 -19.43 -2.76 -12.99
C GLY A 56 -19.23 -1.85 -14.21
N PRO A 57 -17.99 -1.76 -14.71
CA PRO A 57 -17.64 -1.11 -15.98
C PRO A 57 -18.57 -1.50 -17.14
N ALA A 58 -18.78 -0.61 -18.09
CA ALA A 58 -19.65 -0.89 -19.25
C ALA A 58 -19.14 -2.09 -20.07
N CYS A 59 -17.82 -2.23 -20.16
CA CYS A 59 -17.13 -3.32 -20.82
C CYS A 59 -17.36 -4.69 -20.18
N TYR A 60 -17.89 -4.78 -18.95
CA TYR A 60 -18.24 -6.07 -18.34
C TYR A 60 -19.53 -6.66 -18.92
N GLY A 61 -20.32 -5.87 -19.65
CA GLY A 61 -21.54 -6.36 -20.30
C GLY A 61 -22.71 -6.66 -19.33
N ARG A 62 -22.58 -6.35 -18.04
CA ARG A 62 -23.53 -6.68 -16.96
C ARG A 62 -24.61 -5.62 -16.70
N GLY A 63 -24.73 -4.62 -17.57
CA GLY A 63 -25.72 -3.54 -17.46
C GLY A 63 -25.12 -2.19 -17.06
N GLY A 64 -23.82 -2.13 -16.79
CA GLY A 64 -23.10 -0.86 -16.62
C GLY A 64 -23.12 -0.06 -17.91
N THR A 65 -23.33 1.25 -17.81
CA THR A 65 -23.42 2.18 -18.96
C THR A 65 -22.59 3.45 -18.78
N GLN A 66 -22.13 3.73 -17.55
CA GLN A 66 -21.30 4.89 -17.27
C GLN A 66 -19.83 4.57 -17.63
N PRO A 67 -19.08 5.53 -18.19
CA PRO A 67 -17.67 5.31 -18.52
C PRO A 67 -16.84 5.19 -17.24
N THR A 68 -15.94 4.21 -17.21
CA THR A 68 -15.03 3.98 -16.08
C THR A 68 -13.57 3.98 -16.52
N VAL A 69 -12.66 3.95 -15.54
CA VAL A 69 -11.21 3.81 -15.79
C VAL A 69 -10.88 2.50 -16.52
N THR A 70 -11.58 1.40 -16.20
CA THR A 70 -11.40 0.12 -16.94
C THR A 70 -11.90 0.24 -18.38
N ASP A 71 -13.03 0.92 -18.63
CA ASP A 71 -13.52 1.16 -19.99
C ASP A 71 -12.51 1.97 -20.82
N ALA A 72 -11.94 3.01 -20.21
CA ALA A 72 -10.90 3.82 -20.84
C ALA A 72 -9.66 2.99 -21.21
N ASN A 73 -9.11 2.22 -20.26
CA ASN A 73 -7.95 1.37 -20.54
C ASN A 73 -8.23 0.32 -21.62
N LEU A 74 -9.45 -0.22 -21.69
CA LEU A 74 -9.86 -1.12 -22.77
C LEU A 74 -9.91 -0.41 -24.13
N VAL A 75 -10.48 0.80 -24.19
CA VAL A 75 -10.50 1.62 -25.42
C VAL A 75 -9.09 1.91 -25.92
N LEU A 76 -8.13 2.13 -25.02
CA LEU A 76 -6.73 2.39 -25.35
C LEU A 76 -5.93 1.13 -25.73
N GLY A 77 -6.53 -0.06 -25.59
CA GLY A 77 -5.84 -1.33 -25.83
C GLY A 77 -4.86 -1.74 -24.72
N ARG A 78 -4.91 -1.08 -23.56
CA ARG A 78 -4.03 -1.36 -22.40
C ARG A 78 -4.49 -2.57 -21.58
N VAL A 79 -5.71 -3.05 -21.84
CA VAL A 79 -6.28 -4.28 -21.27
C VAL A 79 -6.64 -5.21 -22.41
N ASP A 80 -6.31 -6.50 -22.28
CA ASP A 80 -6.70 -7.49 -23.27
C ASP A 80 -8.18 -7.87 -23.12
N ALA A 81 -8.97 -7.60 -24.16
CA ALA A 81 -10.40 -7.87 -24.19
C ALA A 81 -10.72 -9.36 -24.06
N GLU A 82 -9.89 -10.23 -24.64
CA GLU A 82 -10.16 -11.67 -24.71
C GLU A 82 -9.64 -12.43 -23.49
N TRP A 83 -8.67 -11.84 -22.77
CA TRP A 83 -7.95 -12.51 -21.69
C TRP A 83 -8.09 -11.82 -20.33
N PHE A 84 -9.14 -11.03 -20.12
CA PHE A 84 -9.32 -10.37 -18.83
C PHE A 84 -9.53 -11.37 -17.69
N ALA A 85 -8.92 -11.09 -16.54
CA ALA A 85 -8.89 -11.99 -15.37
C ALA A 85 -8.45 -13.42 -15.74
N GLY A 86 -7.35 -13.56 -16.49
CA GLY A 86 -6.82 -14.87 -16.91
C GLY A 86 -7.68 -15.60 -17.94
N GLY A 87 -8.52 -14.88 -18.69
CA GLY A 87 -9.47 -15.45 -19.64
C GLY A 87 -10.79 -15.92 -19.02
N HIS A 88 -11.04 -15.63 -17.74
CA HIS A 88 -12.33 -15.91 -17.11
C HIS A 88 -13.44 -14.95 -17.52
N MET A 89 -13.09 -13.83 -18.16
CA MET A 89 -14.05 -12.83 -18.64
C MET A 89 -13.58 -12.24 -19.97
N THR A 90 -14.50 -12.16 -20.93
CA THR A 90 -14.31 -11.41 -22.18
C THR A 90 -14.95 -10.04 -22.02
N LEU A 91 -14.23 -8.99 -22.38
CA LEU A 91 -14.68 -7.61 -22.30
C LEU A 91 -15.30 -7.13 -23.62
N ASP A 92 -16.35 -6.32 -23.50
CA ASP A 92 -17.04 -5.74 -24.64
C ASP A 92 -16.46 -4.35 -24.97
N LEU A 93 -15.53 -4.33 -25.95
CA LEU A 93 -14.93 -3.09 -26.45
C LEU A 93 -15.96 -2.13 -27.04
N GLY A 94 -17.04 -2.65 -27.65
CA GLY A 94 -18.09 -1.83 -28.24
C GLY A 94 -18.84 -1.01 -27.19
N ARG A 95 -19.17 -1.64 -26.05
CA ARG A 95 -19.79 -0.96 -24.90
C ARG A 95 -18.86 0.07 -24.27
N ALA A 96 -17.58 -0.29 -24.09
CA ALA A 96 -16.58 0.64 -23.57
C ALA A 96 -16.47 1.90 -24.45
N LYS A 97 -16.32 1.70 -25.77
CA LYS A 97 -16.28 2.80 -26.76
C LYS A 97 -17.54 3.65 -26.72
N THR A 98 -18.71 3.02 -26.61
CA THR A 98 -20.00 3.74 -26.54
C THR A 98 -20.09 4.62 -25.29
N ALA A 99 -19.74 4.08 -24.12
CA ALA A 99 -19.77 4.83 -22.86
C ALA A 99 -18.77 5.99 -22.85
N VAL A 100 -17.53 5.75 -23.31
CA VAL A 100 -16.48 6.77 -23.38
C VAL A 100 -16.82 7.84 -24.43
N ALA A 101 -17.29 7.45 -25.62
CA ALA A 101 -17.68 8.40 -26.67
C ALA A 101 -18.83 9.32 -26.22
N GLY A 102 -19.83 8.80 -25.51
CA GLY A 102 -20.93 9.62 -24.99
C GLY A 102 -20.48 10.70 -23.98
N LEU A 103 -19.37 10.48 -23.28
CA LEU A 103 -18.72 11.51 -22.45
C LEU A 103 -17.90 12.48 -23.32
N GLY A 104 -17.17 11.97 -24.30
CA GLY A 104 -16.35 12.76 -25.21
C GLY A 104 -17.15 13.76 -26.04
N GLU A 105 -18.32 13.37 -26.53
CA GLU A 105 -19.24 14.23 -27.28
C GLU A 105 -19.64 15.50 -26.50
N GLN A 106 -19.82 15.38 -25.19
CA GLN A 106 -20.15 16.51 -24.32
C GLN A 106 -18.96 17.44 -24.05
N LEU A 107 -17.73 16.93 -24.20
CA LEU A 107 -16.48 17.69 -24.05
C LEU A 107 -15.91 18.18 -25.39
N GLY A 108 -16.47 17.75 -26.52
CA GLY A 108 -15.91 18.01 -27.84
C GLY A 108 -14.61 17.25 -28.11
N LEU A 109 -14.41 16.10 -27.49
CA LEU A 109 -13.24 15.24 -27.63
C LEU A 109 -13.59 13.95 -28.37
N ASP A 110 -12.64 13.39 -29.11
CA ASP A 110 -12.81 12.05 -29.66
C ASP A 110 -12.70 10.95 -28.58
N VAL A 111 -13.04 9.71 -28.94
CA VAL A 111 -13.09 8.58 -28.00
C VAL A 111 -11.71 8.24 -27.41
N VAL A 112 -10.64 8.41 -28.17
CA VAL A 112 -9.26 8.10 -27.73
C VAL A 112 -8.76 9.17 -26.79
N GLN A 113 -8.93 10.45 -27.18
CA GLN A 113 -8.63 11.61 -26.33
C GLN A 113 -9.40 11.58 -25.01
N THR A 114 -10.66 11.17 -25.06
CA THR A 114 -11.49 11.04 -23.86
C THR A 114 -11.00 9.90 -22.97
N ALA A 115 -10.66 8.74 -23.55
CA ALA A 115 -10.13 7.61 -22.79
C ALA A 115 -8.79 7.95 -22.12
N GLU A 116 -7.84 8.56 -22.82
CA GLU A 116 -6.59 9.03 -22.21
C GLU A 116 -6.86 10.07 -21.12
N GLY A 117 -7.74 11.04 -21.39
CA GLY A 117 -8.12 12.04 -20.39
C GLY A 117 -8.68 11.42 -19.10
N ILE A 118 -9.46 10.33 -19.20
CA ILE A 118 -9.96 9.61 -18.02
C ILE A 118 -8.79 9.00 -17.23
N CYS A 119 -7.84 8.35 -17.92
CA CYS A 119 -6.66 7.78 -17.27
C CYS A 119 -5.78 8.88 -16.64
N ASP A 120 -5.56 10.00 -17.34
CA ASP A 120 -4.74 11.13 -16.89
C ASP A 120 -5.33 11.77 -15.61
N VAL A 121 -6.65 12.02 -15.60
CA VAL A 121 -7.33 12.56 -14.41
C VAL A 121 -7.27 11.58 -13.23
N ALA A 122 -7.43 10.28 -13.48
CA ALA A 122 -7.29 9.26 -12.45
C ALA A 122 -5.86 9.21 -11.88
N ASN A 123 -4.85 9.22 -12.76
CA ASN A 123 -3.43 9.21 -12.40
C ASN A 123 -3.05 10.46 -11.59
N ALA A 124 -3.42 11.65 -12.07
CA ALA A 124 -3.13 12.91 -11.38
C ALA A 124 -3.77 12.96 -9.98
N LYS A 125 -5.00 12.45 -9.84
CA LYS A 125 -5.68 12.37 -8.54
C LYS A 125 -4.97 11.43 -7.56
N MET A 126 -4.56 10.25 -8.04
CA MET A 126 -3.81 9.28 -7.25
C MET A 126 -2.42 9.82 -6.85
N ALA A 127 -1.68 10.40 -7.78
CA ALA A 127 -0.38 11.02 -7.52
C ALA A 127 -0.50 12.19 -6.53
N GLN A 128 -1.49 13.07 -6.69
CA GLN A 128 -1.72 14.18 -5.76
C GLN A 128 -2.01 13.67 -4.35
N ALA A 129 -2.79 12.60 -4.21
CA ALA A 129 -3.08 12.02 -2.91
C ALA A 129 -1.80 11.43 -2.27
N ILE A 130 -1.00 10.66 -3.01
CA ILE A 130 0.30 10.14 -2.54
C ILE A 130 1.22 11.28 -2.11
N ARG A 131 1.34 12.34 -2.92
CA ARG A 131 2.13 13.53 -2.62
C ARG A 131 1.65 14.24 -1.37
N THR A 132 0.34 14.39 -1.19
CA THR A 132 -0.24 15.05 0.00
C THR A 132 0.09 14.26 1.27
N ILE A 133 -0.10 12.94 1.23
CA ILE A 133 0.16 12.04 2.37
C ILE A 133 1.65 12.02 2.75
N THR A 134 2.55 12.00 1.77
CA THR A 134 4.00 11.98 2.00
C THR A 134 4.52 13.34 2.48
N VAL A 135 4.19 14.44 1.80
CA VAL A 135 4.68 15.79 2.13
C VAL A 135 4.19 16.25 3.50
N SER A 136 2.93 15.93 3.89
CA SER A 136 2.41 16.24 5.23
C SER A 136 3.23 15.61 6.37
N ARG A 137 4.10 14.64 6.07
CA ARG A 137 4.98 13.96 7.00
C ARG A 137 6.46 14.31 6.81
N GLY A 138 6.77 15.25 5.92
CA GLY A 138 8.15 15.57 5.55
C GLY A 138 8.85 14.46 4.77
N ILE A 139 8.10 13.54 4.15
CA ILE A 139 8.65 12.45 3.34
C ILE A 139 8.73 12.91 1.89
N GLU A 140 9.90 12.74 1.26
CA GLU A 140 10.15 13.01 -0.15
C GLU A 140 9.89 11.74 -0.98
N PRO A 141 8.84 11.69 -1.83
CA PRO A 141 8.51 10.50 -2.62
C PRO A 141 9.66 9.97 -3.49
N ARG A 142 10.52 10.86 -3.99
CA ARG A 142 11.64 10.51 -4.89
C ARG A 142 12.70 9.61 -4.24
N GLU A 143 12.72 9.54 -2.91
CA GLU A 143 13.64 8.68 -2.15
C GLU A 143 13.11 7.25 -1.99
N PHE A 144 11.95 6.92 -2.55
CA PHE A 144 11.26 5.65 -2.38
C PHE A 144 11.03 4.95 -3.72
N ALA A 145 10.89 3.62 -3.67
CA ALA A 145 10.32 2.83 -4.75
C ALA A 145 8.79 2.71 -4.60
N LEU A 146 8.07 2.70 -5.71
CA LEU A 146 6.63 2.48 -5.75
C LEU A 146 6.31 0.99 -5.92
N VAL A 147 5.79 0.35 -4.86
CA VAL A 147 5.29 -1.03 -4.96
C VAL A 147 3.84 -1.02 -5.46
N ALA A 148 3.62 -1.56 -6.66
CA ALA A 148 2.33 -1.58 -7.31
C ALA A 148 1.68 -2.96 -7.24
N PHE A 149 0.58 -3.05 -6.51
CA PHE A 149 -0.20 -4.28 -6.34
C PHE A 149 -1.70 -4.02 -6.48
N GLY A 150 -2.51 -5.08 -6.34
CA GLY A 150 -3.91 -5.09 -6.73
C GLY A 150 -4.09 -5.25 -8.25
N GLY A 151 -5.32 -5.56 -8.68
CA GLY A 151 -5.57 -5.86 -10.09
C GLY A 151 -5.40 -4.68 -11.05
N ALA A 152 -5.55 -3.45 -10.55
CA ALA A 152 -5.40 -2.22 -11.35
C ALA A 152 -4.15 -1.41 -11.01
N GLY A 153 -3.44 -1.70 -9.91
CA GLY A 153 -2.28 -0.91 -9.49
C GLY A 153 -1.18 -0.83 -10.56
N PRO A 154 -0.69 -1.99 -11.07
CA PRO A 154 0.35 -2.01 -12.11
C PRO A 154 -0.03 -1.34 -13.43
N MET A 155 -1.32 -1.10 -13.67
CA MET A 155 -1.82 -0.42 -14.88
C MET A 155 -1.55 1.08 -14.87
N HIS A 156 -1.44 1.66 -13.67
CA HIS A 156 -1.27 3.09 -13.45
C HIS A 156 0.10 3.43 -12.86
N ALA A 157 0.82 2.44 -12.33
CA ALA A 157 2.02 2.62 -11.52
C ALA A 157 3.14 3.42 -12.17
N VAL A 158 3.46 3.17 -13.44
CA VAL A 158 4.55 3.88 -14.12
C VAL A 158 4.22 5.37 -14.28
N PHE A 159 3.00 5.68 -14.72
CA PHE A 159 2.53 7.06 -14.85
C PHE A 159 2.50 7.79 -13.50
N LEU A 160 2.13 7.09 -12.41
CA LEU A 160 2.18 7.62 -11.06
C LEU A 160 3.61 7.92 -10.61
N ALA A 161 4.54 7.02 -10.92
CA ALA A 161 5.95 7.19 -10.58
C ALA A 161 6.57 8.36 -11.34
N GLU A 162 6.28 8.53 -12.62
CA GLU A 162 6.71 9.70 -13.41
C GLU A 162 6.22 11.02 -12.78
N GLU A 163 4.92 11.11 -12.46
CA GLU A 163 4.33 12.32 -11.86
C GLU A 163 4.94 12.62 -10.46
N LEU A 164 5.32 11.58 -9.71
CA LEU A 164 5.93 11.70 -8.38
C LEU A 164 7.46 11.86 -8.42
N GLY A 165 8.10 11.65 -9.57
CA GLY A 165 9.56 11.61 -9.72
C GLY A 165 10.21 10.36 -9.11
N ILE A 166 9.46 9.28 -8.94
CA ILE A 166 9.95 8.00 -8.41
C ILE A 166 10.70 7.25 -9.52
N SER A 167 11.90 6.76 -9.22
CA SER A 167 12.77 6.07 -10.18
C SER A 167 12.38 4.62 -10.45
N ASP A 168 11.91 3.94 -9.41
CA ASP A 168 11.72 2.49 -9.40
C ASP A 168 10.26 2.14 -9.11
N VAL A 169 9.63 1.42 -10.03
CA VAL A 169 8.34 0.77 -9.80
C VAL A 169 8.58 -0.73 -9.66
N ILE A 170 8.09 -1.30 -8.57
CA ILE A 170 8.16 -2.73 -8.30
C ILE A 170 6.76 -3.32 -8.42
N VAL A 171 6.58 -4.25 -9.37
CA VAL A 171 5.36 -5.04 -9.50
C VAL A 171 5.64 -6.45 -8.99
N PRO A 172 5.12 -6.85 -7.82
CA PRO A 172 5.33 -8.20 -7.28
C PRO A 172 4.92 -9.29 -8.27
N ARG A 173 5.35 -10.55 -8.07
CA ARG A 173 4.98 -11.69 -8.94
C ARG A 173 3.46 -11.91 -9.06
N PHE A 174 2.72 -11.64 -7.99
CA PHE A 174 1.26 -11.82 -7.91
C PHE A 174 0.59 -10.54 -7.40
N PRO A 175 0.64 -9.41 -8.14
CA PRO A 175 0.17 -8.12 -7.68
C PRO A 175 -1.32 -8.18 -7.30
N GLY A 176 -2.18 -8.83 -8.09
CA GLY A 176 -3.61 -8.95 -7.76
C GLY A 176 -3.91 -9.81 -6.53
N ALA A 177 -2.99 -10.70 -6.12
CA ALA A 177 -3.11 -11.53 -4.92
C ALA A 177 -2.11 -11.12 -3.81
N PHE A 178 -1.47 -9.97 -3.93
CA PHE A 178 -0.33 -9.59 -3.06
C PHE A 178 -0.73 -9.45 -1.60
N SER A 179 -1.95 -8.98 -1.30
CA SER A 179 -2.47 -8.95 0.07
C SER A 179 -2.62 -10.36 0.66
N ALA A 180 -3.05 -11.33 -0.13
CA ALA A 180 -3.16 -12.73 0.31
C ALA A 180 -1.77 -13.33 0.54
N TRP A 181 -0.81 -13.03 -0.34
CA TRP A 181 0.59 -13.40 -0.12
C TRP A 181 1.15 -12.75 1.16
N GLY A 182 0.87 -11.47 1.41
CA GLY A 182 1.29 -10.78 2.62
C GLY A 182 0.78 -11.43 3.91
N MET A 183 -0.47 -11.93 3.92
CA MET A 183 -1.01 -12.69 5.07
C MET A 183 -0.17 -13.93 5.39
N LEU A 184 0.37 -14.62 4.38
CA LEU A 184 1.23 -15.79 4.55
C LEU A 184 2.63 -15.45 5.10
N GLN A 185 3.02 -14.18 5.06
CA GLN A 185 4.32 -13.69 5.53
C GLN A 185 4.26 -13.04 6.91
N THR A 186 3.08 -13.00 7.54
CA THR A 186 2.86 -12.30 8.80
C THR A 186 3.01 -13.22 10.01
N GLU A 187 3.42 -12.62 11.13
CA GLU A 187 3.33 -13.22 12.46
C GLU A 187 1.94 -12.95 13.03
N ILE A 188 1.45 -13.85 13.89
CA ILE A 188 0.28 -13.55 14.71
C ILE A 188 0.66 -12.42 15.65
N ARG A 189 -0.14 -11.35 15.68
CA ARG A 189 0.07 -10.18 16.56
C ARG A 189 -1.16 -9.97 17.42
N LYS A 190 -0.95 -9.83 18.73
CA LYS A 190 -2.00 -9.49 19.71
C LYS A 190 -1.55 -8.26 20.49
N ASP A 191 -2.30 -7.17 20.35
CA ASP A 191 -2.04 -5.91 21.04
C ASP A 191 -2.97 -5.78 22.26
N PHE A 192 -2.37 -5.47 23.40
CA PHE A 192 -3.06 -5.22 24.66
C PHE A 192 -2.73 -3.80 25.14
N SER A 193 -3.74 -3.11 25.66
CA SER A 193 -3.61 -1.76 26.18
C SER A 193 -4.41 -1.62 27.48
N GLU A 194 -3.74 -1.20 28.54
CA GLU A 194 -4.35 -0.94 29.85
C GLU A 194 -4.17 0.53 30.25
N PRO A 195 -5.25 1.25 30.58
CA PRO A 195 -5.15 2.61 31.10
C PRO A 195 -4.33 2.63 32.40
N TYR A 196 -3.37 3.55 32.48
CA TYR A 196 -2.43 3.60 33.60
C TYR A 196 -2.00 5.03 33.86
N PHE A 197 -2.71 5.73 34.75
CA PHE A 197 -2.57 7.17 34.96
C PHE A 197 -1.81 7.47 36.25
N PHE A 198 -0.50 7.68 36.15
CA PHE A 198 0.36 8.02 37.28
C PHE A 198 1.38 9.09 36.89
N VAL A 199 1.61 10.05 37.78
CA VAL A 199 2.75 10.97 37.67
C VAL A 199 4.00 10.25 38.19
N ASP A 200 5.17 10.56 37.65
CA ASP A 200 6.44 9.95 38.06
C ASP A 200 6.70 9.93 39.58
N GLU A 201 6.33 10.99 40.31
CA GLU A 201 6.44 11.07 41.77
C GLU A 201 5.60 10.01 42.53
N ASP A 202 4.46 9.62 41.96
CA ASP A 202 3.47 8.71 42.58
C ASP A 202 3.51 7.29 41.96
N LEU A 203 4.49 7.00 41.10
CA LEU A 203 4.55 5.74 40.36
C LEU A 203 4.86 4.55 41.29
N ASP A 204 3.91 3.62 41.40
CA ASP A 204 4.17 2.29 41.97
C ASP A 204 4.82 1.38 40.90
N ARG A 205 6.15 1.31 40.94
CA ARG A 205 6.94 0.49 40.01
C ARG A 205 6.67 -1.02 40.14
N ALA A 206 6.29 -1.48 41.33
CA ALA A 206 5.97 -2.89 41.54
C ALA A 206 4.62 -3.24 40.91
N ASP A 207 3.64 -2.35 41.03
CA ASP A 207 2.35 -2.48 40.35
C ASP A 207 2.52 -2.42 38.82
N MET A 208 3.27 -1.44 38.29
CA MET A 208 3.54 -1.35 36.84
C MET A 208 4.16 -2.63 36.27
N ALA A 209 5.16 -3.19 36.96
CA ALA A 209 5.78 -4.46 36.57
C ALA A 209 4.79 -5.64 36.65
N ALA A 210 3.92 -5.67 37.67
CA ALA A 210 2.90 -6.70 37.80
C ALA A 210 1.85 -6.63 36.68
N GLN A 211 1.45 -5.41 36.27
CA GLN A 211 0.53 -5.21 35.13
C GLN A 211 1.17 -5.66 33.81
N PHE A 212 2.44 -5.33 33.55
CA PHE A 212 3.13 -5.85 32.36
C PHE A 212 3.22 -7.37 32.35
N ALA A 213 3.56 -7.99 33.50
CA ALA A 213 3.62 -9.43 33.62
C ALA A 213 2.24 -10.10 33.39
N HIS A 214 1.15 -9.45 33.82
CA HIS A 214 -0.21 -9.91 33.55
C HIS A 214 -0.52 -9.91 32.04
N LEU A 215 -0.28 -8.78 31.37
CA LEU A 215 -0.53 -8.64 29.93
C LEU A 215 0.38 -9.56 29.10
N GLU A 216 1.62 -9.75 29.52
CA GLU A 216 2.53 -10.73 28.94
C GLU A 216 1.94 -12.14 29.02
N GLN A 217 1.51 -12.56 30.22
CA GLN A 217 0.94 -13.88 30.43
C GLN A 217 -0.35 -14.08 29.62
N GLU A 218 -1.22 -13.07 29.54
CA GLU A 218 -2.43 -13.10 28.73
C GLU A 218 -2.09 -13.31 27.25
N GLY A 219 -1.16 -12.51 26.70
CA GLY A 219 -0.71 -12.62 25.32
C GLY A 219 -0.11 -13.99 25.00
N LEU A 220 0.81 -14.48 25.83
CA LEU A 220 1.45 -15.79 25.65
C LEU A 220 0.45 -16.95 25.75
N THR A 221 -0.53 -16.86 26.67
CA THR A 221 -1.60 -17.86 26.80
C THR A 221 -2.52 -17.84 25.58
N GLY A 222 -2.85 -16.65 25.09
CA GLY A 222 -3.64 -16.47 23.88
C GLY A 222 -2.95 -17.05 22.63
N LEU A 223 -1.63 -16.90 22.50
CA LEU A 223 -0.86 -17.51 21.40
C LEU A 223 -0.77 -19.04 21.55
N ALA A 224 -0.70 -19.54 22.78
CA ALA A 224 -0.75 -20.99 23.04
C ALA A 224 -2.07 -21.61 22.57
N GLY A 225 -3.19 -20.94 22.84
CA GLY A 225 -4.52 -21.38 22.39
C GLY A 225 -4.68 -21.42 20.86
N GLU A 226 -3.88 -20.64 20.14
CA GLU A 226 -3.83 -20.63 18.66
C GLU A 226 -2.79 -21.60 18.08
N GLY A 227 -2.15 -22.40 18.92
CA GLY A 227 -1.22 -23.46 18.48
C GLY A 227 0.20 -23.01 18.20
N VAL A 228 0.57 -21.76 18.52
CA VAL A 228 1.96 -21.26 18.36
C VAL A 228 2.88 -21.98 19.36
N PRO A 229 4.02 -22.58 18.97
CA PRO A 229 4.96 -23.22 19.90
C PRO A 229 5.61 -22.22 20.89
N GLU A 230 5.95 -22.65 22.11
CA GLU A 230 6.53 -21.78 23.15
C GLU A 230 7.78 -21.02 22.68
N GLY A 231 8.71 -21.69 21.99
CA GLY A 231 9.94 -21.08 21.47
C GLY A 231 9.72 -20.10 20.30
N SER A 232 8.49 -19.98 19.80
CA SER A 232 8.11 -19.07 18.71
C SER A 232 7.21 -17.94 19.18
N ARG A 233 7.09 -17.73 20.50
CA ARG A 233 6.32 -16.63 21.09
C ARG A 233 7.28 -15.59 21.64
N ARG A 234 6.98 -14.32 21.44
CA ARG A 234 7.71 -13.20 22.04
C ARG A 234 6.76 -12.07 22.43
N THR A 235 7.18 -11.24 23.36
CA THR A 235 6.47 -10.06 23.82
C THR A 235 7.34 -8.82 23.69
N THR A 236 6.70 -7.67 23.49
CA THR A 236 7.33 -6.36 23.59
C THR A 236 6.45 -5.46 24.44
N HIS A 237 7.06 -4.59 25.24
CA HIS A 237 6.34 -3.67 26.12
C HIS A 237 6.64 -2.22 25.76
N ALA A 238 5.67 -1.36 26.02
CA ALA A 238 5.83 0.08 25.94
C ALA A 238 4.87 0.76 26.91
N VAL A 239 5.13 2.03 27.18
CA VAL A 239 4.24 2.89 27.95
C VAL A 239 4.05 4.22 27.23
N ASP A 240 2.81 4.66 27.11
CA ASP A 240 2.51 5.99 26.61
C ASP A 240 2.81 7.02 27.70
N ILE A 241 3.71 7.95 27.40
CA ILE A 241 4.19 8.99 28.31
C ILE A 241 3.92 10.36 27.70
N ARG A 242 3.56 11.33 28.55
CA ARG A 242 3.50 12.76 28.20
C ARG A 242 4.10 13.61 29.31
N TYR A 243 4.45 14.87 29.01
CA TYR A 243 4.69 15.82 30.11
C TYR A 243 3.38 16.10 30.84
N ALA A 244 3.45 16.34 32.14
CA ALA A 244 2.27 16.71 32.93
C ALA A 244 1.54 17.90 32.30
N ALA A 245 0.20 17.82 32.27
CA ALA A 245 -0.70 18.79 31.62
C ALA A 245 -0.61 18.92 30.08
N GLN A 246 0.15 18.08 29.39
CA GLN A 246 0.05 17.95 27.93
C GLN A 246 -1.08 17.01 27.52
N GLU A 247 -1.54 17.15 26.27
CA GLU A 247 -2.60 16.31 25.71
C GLU A 247 -2.04 15.05 25.03
N TYR A 248 -0.99 15.20 24.21
CA TYR A 248 -0.43 14.14 23.38
C TYR A 248 0.64 13.31 24.08
N THR A 249 0.64 12.01 23.81
CA THR A 249 1.62 11.04 24.34
C THR A 249 2.64 10.61 23.29
N LEU A 250 3.77 10.08 23.75
CA LEU A 250 4.72 9.28 22.96
C LEU A 250 4.79 7.88 23.56
N THR A 251 4.77 6.86 22.71
CA THR A 251 4.92 5.46 23.12
C THR A 251 6.39 5.13 23.35
N VAL A 252 6.79 5.02 24.62
CA VAL A 252 8.18 4.82 25.05
C VAL A 252 8.44 3.33 25.31
N PRO A 253 9.46 2.70 24.68
CA PRO A 253 9.76 1.28 24.87
C PRO A 253 10.15 0.92 26.31
N VAL A 254 9.61 -0.22 26.77
CA VAL A 254 10.00 -0.93 28.00
C VAL A 254 10.56 -2.29 27.58
N LEU A 255 11.85 -2.52 27.80
CA LEU A 255 12.61 -3.62 27.24
C LEU A 255 12.24 -4.98 27.85
N ARG A 256 11.74 -5.01 29.09
CA ARG A 256 11.34 -6.22 29.82
C ARG A 256 10.20 -5.90 30.77
N ALA A 257 9.29 -6.84 31.00
CA ALA A 257 8.16 -6.65 31.93
C ALA A 257 8.60 -6.25 33.36
N ASP A 258 9.78 -6.70 33.80
CA ASP A 258 10.36 -6.40 35.10
C ASP A 258 11.33 -5.19 35.09
N GLU A 259 11.51 -4.51 33.96
CA GLU A 259 12.33 -3.29 33.86
C GLU A 259 11.92 -2.21 34.89
N PRO A 260 10.62 -1.97 35.18
CA PRO A 260 10.22 -1.00 36.20
C PRO A 260 10.82 -1.24 37.58
N LEU A 261 11.20 -2.49 37.92
CA LEU A 261 11.78 -2.82 39.22
C LEU A 261 13.24 -2.31 39.39
N GLY A 262 13.91 -1.93 38.30
CA GLY A 262 15.28 -1.40 38.33
C GLY A 262 15.36 -0.03 39.00
N GLU A 263 16.34 0.20 39.88
CA GLU A 263 16.50 1.46 40.62
C GLU A 263 16.62 2.71 39.72
N ASP A 264 17.17 2.55 38.52
CA ASP A 264 17.40 3.58 37.51
C ASP A 264 16.23 3.75 36.52
N PHE A 265 15.15 2.97 36.65
CA PHE A 265 14.07 2.92 35.67
C PHE A 265 13.52 4.30 35.29
N LEU A 266 13.19 5.15 36.27
CA LEU A 266 12.63 6.48 36.03
C LEU A 266 13.60 7.37 35.24
N GLU A 267 14.90 7.32 35.55
CA GLU A 267 15.92 8.08 34.83
C GLU A 267 16.06 7.58 33.38
N VAL A 268 16.04 6.26 33.20
CA VAL A 268 16.17 5.62 31.89
C VAL A 268 14.96 5.91 31.01
N VAL A 269 13.73 5.74 31.52
CA VAL A 269 12.50 5.95 30.75
C VAL A 269 12.28 7.43 30.44
N ALA A 270 12.58 8.34 31.37
CA ALA A 270 12.49 9.78 31.13
C ALA A 270 13.48 10.25 30.05
N ARG A 271 14.68 9.66 30.01
CA ARG A 271 15.67 9.93 28.97
C ARG A 271 15.21 9.43 27.60
N ARG A 272 14.70 8.19 27.51
CA ARG A 272 14.12 7.65 26.27
C ARG A 272 12.98 8.54 25.78
N PHE A 273 12.08 8.96 26.67
CA PHE A 273 11.01 9.90 26.35
C PHE A 273 11.54 11.23 25.80
N ALA A 274 12.53 11.82 26.47
CA ALA A 274 13.14 13.08 26.03
C ALA A 274 13.80 12.96 24.65
N GLU A 275 14.55 11.89 24.39
CA GLU A 275 15.17 11.62 23.08
C GLU A 275 14.11 11.49 21.97
N MET A 276 13.02 10.76 22.23
CA MET A 276 11.91 10.62 21.28
C MET A 276 11.17 11.94 21.06
N HIS A 277 10.97 12.74 22.12
CA HIS A 277 10.31 14.03 22.04
C HIS A 277 11.16 15.05 21.26
N GLU A 278 12.47 15.08 21.47
CA GLU A 278 13.42 15.89 20.70
C GLU A 278 13.38 15.51 19.22
N SER A 279 13.43 14.21 18.91
CA SER A 279 13.35 13.71 17.53
C SER A 279 12.03 14.10 16.85
N ARG A 280 10.90 13.99 17.55
CA ARG A 280 9.57 14.23 16.99
C ARG A 280 9.18 15.71 16.89
N TYR A 281 9.61 16.54 17.85
CA TYR A 281 9.14 17.92 18.02
C TYR A 281 10.27 18.97 18.09
N GLY A 282 11.54 18.56 17.98
CA GLY A 282 12.72 19.46 17.96
C GLY A 282 13.03 20.15 19.28
N HIS A 283 12.52 19.62 20.39
CA HIS A 283 12.83 20.08 21.76
C HIS A 283 12.51 18.98 22.76
N ALA A 284 13.12 19.00 23.95
CA ALA A 284 12.77 18.14 25.08
C ALA A 284 13.08 18.84 26.42
N ASN A 285 12.38 18.47 27.49
CA ASN A 285 12.55 19.01 28.83
C ASN A 285 12.85 17.89 29.84
N LEU A 286 14.10 17.43 29.84
CA LEU A 286 14.56 16.41 30.77
C LEU A 286 14.47 16.94 32.21
N GLY A 287 13.67 16.27 33.04
CA GLY A 287 13.42 16.66 34.44
C GLY A 287 12.10 17.39 34.69
N ALA A 288 11.33 17.71 33.65
CA ALA A 288 9.93 18.05 33.83
C ALA A 288 9.12 16.81 34.26
N PRO A 289 8.10 16.96 35.13
CA PRO A 289 7.24 15.85 35.52
C PRO A 289 6.59 15.18 34.31
N ILE A 290 6.64 13.85 34.29
CA ILE A 290 6.00 13.04 33.26
C ILE A 290 4.81 12.26 33.82
N GLU A 291 3.81 12.06 32.98
CA GLU A 291 2.65 11.21 33.24
C GLU A 291 2.76 9.95 32.40
N PHE A 292 2.68 8.81 33.06
CA PHE A 292 2.39 7.52 32.44
C PHE A 292 0.87 7.47 32.21
N VAL A 293 0.45 7.03 31.03
CA VAL A 293 -0.96 7.12 30.58
C VAL A 293 -1.54 5.76 30.20
N THR A 294 -0.78 4.91 29.51
CA THR A 294 -1.27 3.61 29.02
C THR A 294 -0.12 2.62 28.95
N LEU A 295 -0.29 1.45 29.57
CA LEU A 295 0.61 0.32 29.39
C LEU A 295 0.24 -0.42 28.12
N ARG A 296 1.24 -0.78 27.32
CA ARG A 296 1.08 -1.50 26.08
C ARG A 296 1.93 -2.75 26.09
N THR A 297 1.32 -3.88 25.74
CA THR A 297 2.03 -5.13 25.49
C THR A 297 1.58 -5.67 24.15
N THR A 298 2.54 -6.03 23.30
CA THR A 298 2.26 -6.74 22.05
C THR A 298 2.88 -8.12 22.13
N ALA A 299 2.06 -9.15 21.96
CA ALA A 299 2.52 -10.53 21.83
C ALA A 299 2.58 -10.93 20.36
N PHE A 300 3.68 -11.54 19.96
CA PHE A 300 3.93 -12.02 18.61
C PHE A 300 4.12 -13.53 18.62
N GLY A 301 3.47 -14.22 17.68
CA GLY A 301 3.61 -15.64 17.45
C GLY A 301 4.07 -15.94 16.03
N ASP A 302 5.21 -16.60 15.90
CA ASP A 302 5.75 -17.03 14.61
C ASP A 302 5.35 -18.49 14.34
N LEU A 303 4.57 -18.71 13.29
CA LEU A 303 4.18 -20.04 12.81
C LEU A 303 5.11 -20.57 11.69
N GLY A 304 6.18 -19.83 11.40
CA GLY A 304 7.03 -20.03 10.25
C GLY A 304 6.49 -19.27 9.05
N ARG A 305 7.40 -18.68 8.28
CA ARG A 305 7.08 -18.03 7.01
C ARG A 305 7.35 -19.01 5.87
N ALA A 306 6.47 -19.01 4.88
CA ALA A 306 6.77 -19.76 3.66
C ALA A 306 8.01 -19.14 3.00
N GLU A 307 9.02 -19.96 2.74
CA GLU A 307 10.17 -19.51 1.95
C GLU A 307 9.67 -18.96 0.61
N THR A 308 10.19 -17.80 0.22
CA THR A 308 9.82 -17.21 -1.06
C THR A 308 10.41 -18.08 -2.16
N GLU A 309 9.52 -18.70 -2.95
CA GLU A 309 9.91 -19.51 -4.10
C GLU A 309 10.71 -18.65 -5.09
N ARG A 310 11.97 -19.02 -5.31
CA ARG A 310 12.79 -18.44 -6.36
C ARG A 310 12.46 -19.12 -7.67
N ILE A 311 12.38 -18.34 -8.74
CA ILE A 311 12.14 -18.90 -10.07
C ILE A 311 13.48 -19.40 -10.60
N ASP A 312 13.51 -20.64 -11.08
CA ASP A 312 14.69 -21.15 -11.76
C ASP A 312 14.97 -20.31 -13.01
N ALA A 313 16.22 -19.89 -13.16
CA ALA A 313 16.66 -19.23 -14.39
C ALA A 313 16.46 -20.20 -15.57
N ARG A 314 15.57 -19.84 -16.51
CA ARG A 314 15.50 -20.55 -17.80
C ARG A 314 16.69 -20.13 -18.65
N ALA A 315 17.30 -21.08 -19.34
CA ALA A 315 18.47 -20.84 -20.20
C ALA A 315 18.15 -20.11 -21.52
N THR A 316 16.92 -19.62 -21.71
CA THR A 316 16.48 -19.02 -22.98
C THR A 316 16.55 -17.50 -22.91
N GLU A 317 17.44 -16.90 -23.71
CA GLU A 317 17.45 -15.46 -23.96
C GLU A 317 16.20 -14.97 -24.70
N GLU A 318 15.49 -15.87 -25.38
CA GLU A 318 14.25 -15.54 -26.07
C GLU A 318 13.17 -15.08 -25.09
N LEU A 319 12.58 -13.93 -25.40
CA LEU A 319 11.42 -13.36 -24.72
C LEU A 319 10.17 -13.64 -25.58
N PRO A 320 9.32 -14.62 -25.22
CA PRO A 320 8.07 -14.86 -25.93
C PRO A 320 7.15 -13.64 -25.81
N HIS A 321 6.75 -13.09 -26.94
CA HIS A 321 5.85 -11.94 -27.00
C HIS A 321 5.00 -11.95 -28.26
N GLU A 322 3.88 -11.25 -28.17
CA GLU A 322 3.08 -10.80 -29.30
C GLU A 322 3.25 -9.29 -29.47
N THR A 323 2.83 -8.74 -30.61
CA THR A 323 2.79 -7.29 -30.81
C THR A 323 1.38 -6.85 -31.15
N ARG A 324 0.92 -5.76 -30.52
CA ARG A 324 -0.39 -5.16 -30.76
C ARG A 324 -0.26 -3.64 -30.86
N SER A 325 -1.15 -3.02 -31.63
CA SER A 325 -1.32 -1.56 -31.58
C SER A 325 -2.02 -1.17 -30.28
N VAL A 326 -1.38 -0.32 -29.48
CA VAL A 326 -1.89 0.23 -28.22
C VAL A 326 -1.67 1.73 -28.22
N VAL A 327 -2.59 2.48 -27.59
CA VAL A 327 -2.49 3.95 -27.55
C VAL A 327 -1.68 4.42 -26.34
N PHE A 328 -0.64 5.20 -26.66
CA PHE A 328 0.12 6.01 -25.72
C PHE A 328 0.34 7.39 -26.34
N GLU A 329 0.22 8.44 -25.52
CA GLU A 329 0.45 9.83 -25.95
C GLU A 329 -0.41 10.24 -27.16
N ARG A 330 -1.67 9.80 -27.21
CA ARG A 330 -2.63 10.03 -28.31
C ARG A 330 -2.24 9.42 -29.64
N ALA A 331 -1.25 8.53 -29.66
CA ALA A 331 -0.78 7.84 -30.85
C ALA A 331 -0.83 6.33 -30.67
N GLU A 332 -1.20 5.63 -31.74
CA GLU A 332 -1.00 4.19 -31.82
C GLU A 332 0.49 3.87 -31.86
N ARG A 333 0.91 2.94 -31.00
CA ARG A 333 2.29 2.44 -30.91
C ARG A 333 2.26 0.91 -30.99
N GLU A 334 3.16 0.34 -31.79
CA GLU A 334 3.45 -1.09 -31.67
C GLU A 334 3.99 -1.37 -30.27
N THR A 335 3.32 -2.27 -29.56
CA THR A 335 3.51 -2.52 -28.14
C THR A 335 3.68 -4.00 -27.90
N LEU A 336 4.69 -4.36 -27.12
CA LEU A 336 4.97 -5.75 -26.76
C LEU A 336 3.90 -6.28 -25.82
N LEU A 337 3.35 -7.45 -26.09
CA LEU A 337 2.45 -8.18 -25.20
C LEU A 337 3.21 -9.40 -24.67
N VAL A 338 3.49 -9.39 -23.36
CA VAL A 338 4.30 -10.42 -22.71
C VAL A 338 3.44 -11.11 -21.66
N ARG A 339 3.43 -12.45 -21.65
CA ARG A 339 2.81 -13.21 -20.56
C ARG A 339 3.77 -13.23 -19.38
N ARG A 340 3.28 -12.93 -18.17
CA ARG A 340 4.10 -12.94 -16.96
C ARG A 340 4.73 -14.31 -16.70
N ASP A 341 4.01 -15.39 -16.98
CA ASP A 341 4.48 -16.76 -16.78
C ASP A 341 5.58 -17.22 -17.76
N ASP A 342 5.80 -16.45 -18.84
CA ASP A 342 6.86 -16.70 -19.81
C ASP A 342 8.17 -15.98 -19.45
N LEU A 343 8.13 -15.06 -18.48
CA LEU A 343 9.30 -14.32 -18.01
C LEU A 343 10.16 -15.18 -17.08
N ALA A 344 11.46 -15.21 -17.36
CA ALA A 344 12.47 -15.79 -16.49
C ALA A 344 13.27 -14.68 -15.78
N PRO A 345 13.86 -14.95 -14.61
CA PRO A 345 14.77 -14.02 -13.96
C PRO A 345 15.87 -13.52 -14.89
N GLY A 346 16.10 -12.21 -14.89
CA GLY A 346 17.08 -11.53 -15.74
C GLY A 346 16.54 -11.08 -17.10
N HIS A 347 15.37 -11.56 -17.54
CA HIS A 347 14.74 -11.04 -18.75
C HIS A 347 14.54 -9.54 -18.64
N THR A 348 14.95 -8.83 -19.69
CA THR A 348 14.87 -7.38 -19.79
C THR A 348 14.28 -6.99 -21.14
N PHE A 349 13.37 -6.03 -21.13
CA PHE A 349 12.76 -5.48 -22.34
C PHE A 349 12.32 -4.04 -22.12
N ASP A 350 12.13 -3.33 -23.23
CA ASP A 350 11.80 -1.92 -23.22
C ASP A 350 10.30 -1.70 -23.52
N GLY A 351 9.75 -0.64 -22.93
CA GLY A 351 8.41 -0.15 -23.29
C GLY A 351 8.40 0.53 -24.66
N PRO A 352 7.22 0.63 -25.31
CA PRO A 352 5.90 0.32 -24.76
C PRO A 352 5.63 -1.19 -24.67
N ALA A 353 5.12 -1.63 -23.52
CA ALA A 353 4.80 -3.03 -23.27
C ALA A 353 3.58 -3.19 -22.35
N ILE A 354 2.86 -4.29 -22.53
CA ILE A 354 1.77 -4.76 -21.68
C ILE A 354 2.16 -6.14 -21.14
N VAL A 355 2.33 -6.26 -19.83
CA VAL A 355 2.56 -7.56 -19.18
C VAL A 355 1.25 -8.10 -18.67
N LEU A 356 0.83 -9.22 -19.26
CA LEU A 356 -0.43 -9.90 -18.99
C LEU A 356 -0.21 -10.98 -17.93
N GLU A 357 -1.01 -10.92 -16.86
CA GLU A 357 -1.10 -11.96 -15.84
C GLU A 357 -2.55 -12.22 -15.46
N SER A 358 -2.82 -13.35 -14.82
CA SER A 358 -4.19 -13.75 -14.49
C SER A 358 -4.89 -12.78 -13.54
N THR A 359 -4.15 -12.08 -12.69
CA THR A 359 -4.70 -11.24 -11.62
C THR A 359 -4.58 -9.73 -11.82
N ALA A 360 -3.84 -9.27 -12.83
CA ALA A 360 -3.60 -7.86 -13.12
C ALA A 360 -3.10 -7.63 -14.55
N THR A 361 -2.84 -6.38 -14.89
CA THR A 361 -2.14 -6.01 -16.13
C THR A 361 -1.16 -4.90 -15.81
N THR A 362 0.11 -5.11 -16.15
CA THR A 362 1.14 -4.07 -16.01
C THR A 362 1.26 -3.30 -17.31
N VAL A 363 1.10 -1.99 -17.25
CA VAL A 363 1.24 -1.11 -18.41
C VAL A 363 2.55 -0.36 -18.31
N VAL A 364 3.41 -0.52 -19.31
CA VAL A 364 4.72 0.11 -19.37
C VAL A 364 4.73 1.06 -20.58
N PRO A 365 4.70 2.39 -20.37
CA PRO A 365 4.77 3.35 -21.46
C PRO A 365 6.14 3.33 -22.17
N PRO A 366 6.27 4.01 -23.33
CA PRO A 366 7.56 4.26 -23.95
C PRO A 366 8.59 4.88 -22.99
N GLY A 367 9.87 4.73 -23.28
CA GLY A 367 10.95 5.34 -22.47
C GLY A 367 11.29 4.60 -21.18
N HIS A 368 10.69 3.44 -20.93
CA HIS A 368 10.92 2.64 -19.73
C HIS A 368 11.57 1.31 -20.06
N GLN A 369 12.29 0.74 -19.10
CA GLN A 369 12.85 -0.59 -19.16
C GLN A 369 12.28 -1.44 -18.03
N VAL A 370 11.97 -2.69 -18.33
CA VAL A 370 11.47 -3.70 -17.39
C VAL A 370 12.55 -4.76 -17.21
N THR A 371 12.79 -5.17 -15.96
CA THR A 371 13.62 -6.33 -15.63
C THR A 371 12.85 -7.26 -14.69
N ALA A 372 12.84 -8.56 -14.99
CA ALA A 372 12.32 -9.58 -14.08
C ALA A 372 13.40 -10.00 -13.07
N ASP A 373 13.10 -9.96 -11.78
CA ASP A 373 14.03 -10.38 -10.72
C ASP A 373 13.96 -11.89 -10.43
N GLU A 374 14.74 -12.35 -9.45
CA GLU A 374 14.88 -13.75 -9.05
C GLU A 374 13.66 -14.36 -8.36
N ILE A 375 12.75 -13.55 -7.83
CA ILE A 375 11.48 -13.98 -7.25
C ILE A 375 10.31 -13.70 -8.19
N GLY A 376 10.61 -13.27 -9.42
CA GLY A 376 9.66 -12.99 -10.48
C GLY A 376 8.93 -11.67 -10.34
N SER A 377 9.38 -10.71 -9.53
CA SER A 377 8.88 -9.33 -9.55
C SER A 377 9.39 -8.60 -10.80
N LEU A 378 8.64 -7.62 -11.29
CA LEU A 378 9.13 -6.70 -12.31
C LEU A 378 9.65 -5.44 -11.63
N VAL A 379 10.82 -5.01 -12.06
CA VAL A 379 11.36 -3.69 -11.75
C VAL A 379 11.27 -2.87 -13.03
N VAL A 380 10.50 -1.79 -12.99
CA VAL A 380 10.35 -0.85 -14.10
C VAL A 380 11.07 0.44 -13.75
N ARG A 381 11.95 0.89 -14.65
CA ARG A 381 12.74 2.12 -14.50
C ARG A 381 12.60 3.00 -15.72
N SER A 382 12.64 4.32 -15.51
CA SER A 382 12.83 5.27 -16.61
C SER A 382 14.22 5.08 -17.23
N LYS A 383 14.31 5.18 -18.55
CA LYS A 383 15.60 5.22 -19.27
C LYS A 383 16.24 6.59 -19.27
N GLU A 384 15.45 7.62 -19.00
CA GLU A 384 15.92 9.01 -18.88
C GLU A 384 16.10 9.32 -17.40
N GLN A 385 17.31 9.03 -16.88
CA GLN A 385 17.82 9.59 -15.62
C GLN A 385 19.28 10.02 -15.78
#